data_AF-A0A1A2RU78-F1
#
_entry.id   AF-A0A1A2RU78-F1
#
_cell.length_a   1.000
_cell.length_b   1.000
_cell.length_c   1.000
_cell.angle_alpha   90.00
_cell.angle_beta   90.00
_cell.angle_gamma   90.00
#
_symmetry.space_group_name_H-M   'P 1'
#
loop_
_entity.id
_entity.type
_entity.pdbx_description
1 polymer ?
#
loop_
_entity_poly.entity_id
_entity_poly.type
_entity_poly.pdbx_seq_one_letter_code
_entity_poly.pdbx_strand_id
1 'polypeptide(L)'
;MRKHIIAPIACCAVAICTPGHANASPNDDSFLVALRDNNVVVPLSVDPIQTAHWVCTARKNGQATEEIAHTDRVARFSSPAAFVDLAIEYYCPQFPS
;
A
#
# COMPACT_ATOMS: atom_id res chain seq x y z
N MET A 1 27.63 56.97 17.88
CA MET A 1 26.42 56.16 18.16
C MET A 1 25.75 55.77 16.85
N ARG A 2 25.74 54.48 16.48
CA ARG A 2 24.86 53.96 15.41
C ARG A 2 24.39 52.58 15.84
N LYS A 3 23.08 52.51 16.11
CA LYS A 3 22.34 51.35 16.64
C LYS A 3 22.19 50.30 15.55
N HIS A 4 22.53 49.05 15.87
CA HIS A 4 22.16 47.88 15.07
C HIS A 4 20.67 47.59 15.27
N ILE A 5 19.88 47.67 14.19
CA ILE A 5 18.48 47.26 14.19
C ILE A 5 18.43 45.86 13.59
N ILE A 6 18.10 44.89 14.44
CA ILE A 6 17.81 43.51 14.11
C ILE A 6 16.39 43.48 13.54
N ALA A 7 16.22 43.05 12.29
CA ALA A 7 14.91 42.78 11.71
C ALA A 7 14.62 41.27 11.76
N PRO A 8 13.45 40.83 12.27
CA PRO A 8 13.10 39.41 12.32
C PRO A 8 12.69 38.93 10.92
N ILE A 9 13.39 37.90 10.43
CA ILE A 9 13.04 37.19 9.21
C ILE A 9 11.76 36.40 9.50
N ALA A 10 10.65 36.88 8.96
CA ALA A 10 9.35 36.23 9.02
C ALA A 10 9.43 34.87 8.30
N CYS A 11 9.25 33.80 9.06
CA CYS A 11 9.20 32.43 8.58
C CYS A 11 7.86 32.22 7.85
N CYS A 12 7.84 32.45 6.53
CA CYS A 12 6.71 32.06 5.69
C CYS A 12 6.68 30.52 5.61
N ALA A 13 5.87 29.89 6.46
CA ALA A 13 5.47 28.51 6.28
C ALA A 13 4.60 28.43 5.03
N VAL A 14 5.22 28.10 3.89
CA VAL A 14 4.50 27.73 2.68
C VAL A 14 3.86 26.37 2.97
N ALA A 15 2.58 26.38 3.35
CA ALA A 15 1.76 25.20 3.38
C ALA A 15 1.62 24.73 1.93
N ILE A 16 2.46 23.76 1.54
CA ILE A 16 2.35 23.09 0.25
C ILE A 16 1.10 22.23 0.34
N CYS A 17 -0.05 22.77 -0.06
CA CYS A 17 -1.20 21.97 -0.41
C CYS A 17 -0.81 21.19 -1.68
N THR A 18 -0.24 19.99 -1.51
CA THR A 18 -0.14 19.06 -2.63
C THR A 18 -1.58 18.70 -3.01
N PRO A 19 -2.01 18.92 -4.26
CA PRO A 19 -3.24 18.29 -4.72
C PRO A 19 -3.04 16.80 -4.54
N GLY A 20 -3.87 16.20 -3.68
CA GLY A 20 -3.96 14.75 -3.52
C GLY A 20 -4.52 14.18 -4.80
N HIS A 21 -3.66 14.05 -5.82
CA HIS A 21 -3.87 13.05 -6.85
C HIS A 21 -4.01 11.75 -6.09
N ALA A 22 -5.19 11.12 -6.16
CA ALA A 22 -5.31 9.69 -5.90
C ALA A 22 -4.28 9.03 -6.82
N ASN A 23 -3.08 8.79 -6.29
CA ASN A 23 -2.02 8.08 -6.98
C ASN A 23 -2.49 6.64 -7.02
N ALA A 24 -3.30 6.30 -8.03
CA ALA A 24 -3.31 4.93 -8.51
C ALA A 24 -1.85 4.62 -8.83
N SER A 25 -1.23 3.77 -8.02
CA SER A 25 0.14 3.36 -8.25
C SER A 25 0.18 2.66 -9.62
N PRO A 26 1.22 2.80 -10.44
CA PRO A 26 1.34 2.01 -11.68
C PRO A 26 1.24 0.49 -11.43
N ASN A 27 1.44 0.06 -10.18
CA ASN A 27 1.30 -1.34 -9.78
C ASN A 27 -0.17 -1.77 -9.61
N ASP A 28 -1.12 -0.85 -9.40
CA ASP A 28 -2.52 -1.16 -9.11
C ASP A 28 -3.20 -1.83 -10.31
N ASP A 29 -3.10 -1.24 -11.49
CA ASP A 29 -3.67 -1.81 -12.71
C ASP A 29 -3.02 -3.16 -13.04
N SER A 30 -1.70 -3.25 -12.89
CA SER A 30 -0.93 -4.46 -13.16
C SER A 30 -1.28 -5.59 -12.18
N PHE A 31 -1.50 -5.25 -10.91
CA PHE A 31 -1.93 -6.18 -9.87
C PHE A 31 -3.34 -6.70 -10.15
N LEU A 32 -4.29 -5.83 -10.51
CA LEU A 32 -5.65 -6.22 -10.86
C LEU A 32 -5.68 -7.15 -12.09
N VAL A 33 -4.83 -6.88 -13.09
CA VAL A 33 -4.62 -7.77 -14.24
C VAL A 33 -4.06 -9.13 -13.78
N ALA A 34 -3.04 -9.14 -12.92
CA ALA A 34 -2.45 -10.37 -12.43
C ALA A 34 -3.43 -11.23 -11.61
N LEU A 35 -4.29 -10.60 -10.79
CA LEU A 35 -5.35 -11.32 -10.07
C LEU A 35 -6.29 -12.04 -11.04
N ARG A 36 -6.74 -11.36 -12.10
CA ARG A 36 -7.60 -11.95 -13.13
C ARG A 36 -6.88 -13.09 -13.86
N ASP A 37 -5.64 -12.87 -14.30
CA ASP A 37 -4.87 -13.85 -15.08
C ASP A 37 -4.54 -15.12 -14.24
N ASN A 38 -4.47 -14.98 -12.91
CA ASN A 38 -4.29 -16.09 -11.96
C ASN A 38 -5.62 -16.65 -11.41
N ASN A 39 -6.77 -16.27 -11.96
CA ASN A 39 -8.11 -16.71 -11.53
C ASN A 39 -8.42 -16.42 -10.04
N VAL A 40 -7.85 -15.35 -9.49
CA VAL A 40 -8.16 -14.86 -8.15
C VAL A 40 -9.41 -13.98 -8.23
N VAL A 41 -10.52 -14.52 -7.74
CA VAL A 41 -11.81 -13.83 -7.67
C VAL A 41 -11.83 -12.97 -6.42
N VAL A 42 -11.96 -11.67 -6.61
CA VAL A 42 -12.09 -10.68 -5.54
C VAL A 42 -13.56 -10.57 -5.14
N PRO A 43 -13.92 -10.79 -3.86
CA PRO A 43 -15.30 -10.60 -3.43
C PRO A 43 -15.71 -9.13 -3.50
N LEU A 44 -16.96 -8.85 -3.84
CA LEU A 44 -17.48 -7.48 -4.03
C LEU A 44 -17.37 -6.58 -2.78
N SER A 45 -17.27 -7.18 -1.59
CA SER A 45 -17.11 -6.48 -0.31
C SER A 45 -15.65 -6.21 0.07
N VAL A 46 -14.71 -6.43 -0.86
CA VAL A 46 -13.27 -6.30 -0.63
C VAL A 46 -12.69 -5.27 -1.57
N ASP A 47 -11.90 -4.36 -1.02
CA ASP A 47 -10.94 -3.61 -1.82
C ASP A 47 -9.63 -4.43 -1.93
N PRO A 48 -9.27 -4.92 -3.13
CA PRO A 48 -8.11 -5.80 -3.29
C PRO A 48 -6.78 -5.06 -3.08
N ILE A 49 -6.71 -3.77 -3.45
CA ILE A 49 -5.49 -2.95 -3.33
C ILE A 49 -5.20 -2.68 -1.86
N GLN A 50 -6.21 -2.23 -1.10
CA GLN A 50 -6.10 -2.02 0.34
C GLN A 50 -5.74 -3.33 1.06
N THR A 51 -6.30 -4.46 0.61
CA THR A 51 -5.99 -5.77 1.19
C THR A 51 -4.55 -6.19 0.89
N ALA A 52 -4.03 -5.90 -0.31
CA ALA A 52 -2.64 -6.17 -0.66
C ALA A 52 -1.65 -5.33 0.15
N HIS A 53 -1.93 -4.04 0.37
CA HIS A 53 -1.13 -3.21 1.28
C HIS A 53 -1.16 -3.73 2.73
N TRP A 54 -2.29 -4.29 3.17
CA TRP A 54 -2.37 -4.93 4.47
C TRP A 54 -1.50 -6.21 4.54
N VAL A 55 -1.45 -7.03 3.48
CA VAL A 55 -0.54 -8.20 3.40
C VAL A 55 0.91 -7.77 3.64
N CYS A 56 1.35 -6.70 2.98
CA CYS A 56 2.70 -6.17 3.18
C CYS A 56 2.95 -5.67 4.62
N THR A 57 1.93 -5.11 5.25
CA THR A 57 2.00 -4.72 6.67
C THR A 57 2.12 -5.94 7.58
N ALA A 58 1.32 -6.99 7.32
CA ALA A 58 1.37 -8.24 8.08
C ALA A 58 2.74 -8.94 7.94
N ARG A 59 3.30 -8.99 6.73
CA ARG A 59 4.67 -9.50 6.49
C ARG A 59 5.72 -8.69 7.22
N LYS A 60 5.64 -7.36 7.17
CA LYS A 60 6.52 -6.47 7.93
C LYS A 60 6.46 -6.72 9.44
N ASN A 61 5.31 -7.12 9.95
CA ASN A 61 5.09 -7.48 11.36
C ASN A 61 5.51 -8.92 11.71
N GLY A 62 6.07 -9.67 10.75
CA GLY A 62 6.60 -11.01 10.96
C GLY A 62 5.62 -12.17 10.74
N GLN A 63 4.40 -11.90 10.26
CA GLN A 63 3.44 -12.96 9.96
C GLN A 63 3.88 -13.77 8.74
N ALA A 64 3.72 -15.10 8.79
CA ALA A 64 4.00 -15.99 7.66
C ALA A 64 2.96 -15.81 6.53
N THR A 65 3.33 -16.07 5.27
CA THR A 65 2.41 -15.97 4.13
C THR A 65 1.20 -16.89 4.27
N GLU A 66 1.43 -18.11 4.75
CA GLU A 66 0.37 -19.07 5.07
C GLU A 66 -0.59 -18.53 6.14
N GLU A 67 -0.07 -17.96 7.24
CA GLU A 67 -0.91 -17.37 8.30
C GLU A 67 -1.78 -16.23 7.76
N ILE A 68 -1.20 -15.37 6.90
CA ILE A 68 -1.91 -14.26 6.27
C ILE A 68 -3.04 -14.77 5.38
N ALA A 69 -2.79 -15.80 4.58
CA ALA A 69 -3.78 -16.40 3.68
C ALA A 69 -4.99 -16.98 4.44
N HIS A 70 -4.79 -17.42 5.69
CA HIS A 70 -5.84 -17.94 6.56
C HIS A 70 -6.62 -16.87 7.35
N THR A 71 -6.24 -15.59 7.28
CA THR A 71 -7.01 -14.53 7.95
C THR A 71 -8.34 -14.26 7.25
N ASP A 72 -9.40 -13.91 8.00
CA ASP A 72 -10.72 -13.57 7.43
C ASP A 72 -10.67 -12.52 6.32
N ARG A 73 -9.66 -11.64 6.37
CA ARG A 73 -9.45 -10.60 5.37
C ARG A 73 -9.11 -11.18 3.99
N VAL A 74 -8.37 -12.29 3.93
CA VAL A 74 -7.83 -12.91 2.71
C VAL A 74 -8.46 -14.28 2.41
N ALA A 75 -8.92 -15.02 3.42
CA ALA A 75 -9.55 -16.34 3.27
C ALA A 75 -10.83 -16.32 2.42
N ARG A 76 -11.44 -15.14 2.24
CA ARG A 76 -12.62 -14.91 1.40
C ARG A 76 -12.35 -14.87 -0.10
N PHE A 77 -11.09 -14.76 -0.53
CA PHE A 77 -10.72 -14.81 -1.94
C PHE A 77 -10.78 -16.26 -2.46
N SER A 78 -10.99 -16.46 -3.76
CA SER A 78 -11.05 -17.84 -4.32
C SER A 78 -9.73 -18.60 -4.17
N SER A 79 -8.61 -17.90 -4.20
CA SER A 79 -7.27 -18.44 -3.96
C SER A 79 -6.49 -17.50 -3.03
N PRO A 80 -6.63 -17.69 -1.70
CA PRO A 80 -6.01 -16.82 -0.70
C PRO A 80 -4.47 -16.80 -0.79
N ALA A 81 -3.84 -17.94 -1.02
CA ALA A 81 -2.39 -18.04 -1.15
C ALA A 81 -1.87 -17.26 -2.38
N ALA A 82 -2.49 -17.48 -3.54
CA ALA A 82 -2.11 -16.75 -4.77
C ALA A 82 -2.33 -15.23 -4.63
N PHE A 83 -3.37 -14.81 -3.90
CA PHE A 83 -3.55 -13.39 -3.58
C PHE A 83 -2.37 -12.83 -2.75
N VAL A 84 -1.93 -13.55 -1.71
CA VAL A 84 -0.81 -13.14 -0.86
C VAL A 84 0.48 -13.03 -1.67
N ASP A 85 0.77 -14.03 -2.52
CA ASP A 85 1.97 -14.05 -3.35
C ASP A 85 2.01 -12.85 -4.31
N LEU A 86 0.90 -12.60 -5.02
CA LEU A 86 0.79 -11.44 -5.93
C LEU A 86 0.86 -10.11 -5.17
N ALA A 87 0.25 -10.01 -3.98
CA ALA A 87 0.35 -8.81 -3.17
C ALA A 87 1.81 -8.52 -2.78
N ILE A 88 2.58 -9.56 -2.44
CA ILE A 88 4.00 -9.45 -2.10
C ILE A 88 4.82 -9.04 -3.32
N GLU A 89 4.62 -9.71 -4.45
CA GLU A 89 5.33 -9.42 -5.71
C GLU A 89 5.15 -7.97 -6.15
N TYR A 90 3.93 -7.44 -6.08
CA TYR A 90 3.60 -6.10 -6.61
C TYR A 90 3.80 -4.96 -5.62
N TYR A 91 3.68 -5.19 -4.31
CA TYR A 91 3.69 -4.10 -3.32
C TYR A 91 4.79 -4.20 -2.27
N CYS A 92 5.40 -5.36 -2.05
CA CYS A 92 6.48 -5.51 -1.08
C CYS A 92 7.48 -6.61 -1.46
N PRO A 93 8.17 -6.48 -2.61
CA PRO A 93 9.10 -7.49 -3.15
C PRO A 93 10.35 -7.73 -2.28
N GLN A 94 10.53 -6.92 -1.24
CA GLN A 94 11.52 -7.11 -0.19
C GLN A 94 11.24 -8.33 0.71
N PHE A 95 10.00 -8.81 0.73
CA PHE A 95 9.62 -10.03 1.45
C PHE A 95 9.49 -11.18 0.44
N PRO A 96 10.06 -12.36 0.71
CA PRO A 96 9.78 -13.52 -0.11
C PRO A 96 8.33 -13.96 0.09
N SER A 97 7.68 -14.39 -1.00
CA SER A 97 6.43 -15.14 -1.00
C SER A 97 6.62 -16.52 -0.37
#